data_AF-A0A0N5AYS2-F1
#
_entry.id   AF-A0A0N5AYS2-F1
#
_cell.length_a   1.000
_cell.length_b   1.000
_cell.length_c   1.000
_cell.angle_alpha   90.00
_cell.angle_beta   90.00
_cell.angle_gamma   90.00
#
_symmetry.space_group_name_H-M   'P 1'
#
loop_
_entity.id
_entity.type
_entity.pdbx_description
1 polymer ?
#
loop_
_entity_poly.entity_id
_entity_poly.type
_entity_poly.pdbx_seq_one_letter_code
_entity_poly.pdbx_strand_id
1 'polypeptide(L)'
;MVPGKTAAVPENEEETGVEVQEALPLPSFVGVRWVPDSDCEQCTACGVLFTLVRRRHHCRNCGRIFCSRCSANSLPLPELGYDKKVRYCYNF
;
A
#
# COMPACT_ATOMS: atom_id res chain seq x y z
N MET A 1 3.39 57.69 -39.99
CA MET A 1 3.48 56.23 -40.25
C MET A 1 2.38 55.54 -39.46
N VAL A 2 1.71 54.56 -40.09
CA VAL A 2 0.51 53.85 -39.59
C VAL A 2 0.78 53.00 -38.33
N PRO A 3 -0.21 52.87 -37.42
CA PRO A 3 -0.12 52.00 -36.24
C PRO A 3 -0.37 50.52 -36.59
N GLY A 4 0.55 49.65 -36.20
CA GLY A 4 0.51 48.20 -36.44
C GLY A 4 -0.35 47.46 -35.39
N LYS A 5 -1.40 46.84 -35.91
CA LYS A 5 -2.48 46.06 -35.26
C LYS A 5 -1.99 44.88 -34.39
N THR A 6 -2.54 44.87 -33.18
CA THR A 6 -3.15 43.78 -32.38
C THR A 6 -2.66 42.34 -32.47
N ALA A 7 -2.48 41.77 -31.28
CA ALA A 7 -2.11 40.40 -30.93
C ALA A 7 -3.25 39.35 -31.04
N ALA A 8 -2.79 38.09 -31.07
CA ALA A 8 -3.33 36.84 -30.52
C ALA A 8 -4.64 36.22 -31.06
N VAL A 9 -4.55 34.96 -31.51
CA VAL A 9 -5.53 33.83 -31.41
C VAL A 9 -4.75 32.51 -31.71
N PRO A 10 -5.19 31.30 -31.31
CA PRO A 10 -5.62 30.75 -30.01
C PRO A 10 -4.62 29.66 -29.53
N GLU A 11 -4.43 29.29 -28.25
CA GLU A 11 -5.33 28.68 -27.25
C GLU A 11 -6.02 27.36 -27.70
N ASN A 12 -5.32 26.24 -27.54
CA ASN A 12 -5.89 24.98 -27.03
C ASN A 12 -4.80 24.02 -26.53
N GLU A 13 -4.49 24.17 -25.25
CA GLU A 13 -3.66 23.26 -24.47
C GLU A 13 -4.56 22.08 -24.02
N GLU A 14 -4.38 20.91 -24.61
CA GLU A 14 -5.01 19.67 -24.14
C GLU A 14 -4.11 19.03 -23.07
N GLU A 15 -4.04 19.69 -21.92
CA GLU A 15 -3.45 19.13 -20.70
C GLU A 15 -4.59 18.56 -19.87
N THR A 16 -4.83 17.25 -19.98
CA THR A 16 -5.82 16.53 -19.18
C THR A 16 -5.38 16.52 -17.71
N GLY A 17 -5.75 17.57 -16.98
CA GLY A 17 -5.57 17.68 -15.54
C GLY A 17 -6.36 16.59 -14.83
N VAL A 18 -5.66 15.67 -14.18
CA VAL A 18 -6.26 14.79 -13.18
C VAL A 18 -6.38 15.59 -11.89
N GLU A 19 -7.61 15.97 -11.56
CA GLU A 19 -7.96 16.67 -10.32
C GLU A 19 -7.76 15.71 -9.13
N VAL A 20 -6.70 15.94 -8.33
CA VAL A 20 -6.51 15.26 -7.04
C VAL A 20 -7.45 15.89 -6.02
N GLN A 21 -8.64 15.28 -5.89
CA GLN A 21 -9.60 15.65 -4.85
C GLN A 21 -9.05 15.29 -3.46
N GLU A 22 -9.09 16.28 -2.56
CA GLU A 22 -8.73 16.18 -1.15
C GLU A 22 -9.35 14.94 -0.47
N ALA A 23 -8.55 14.32 0.40
CA ALA A 23 -8.87 13.08 1.10
C ALA A 23 -10.22 13.12 1.82
N LEU A 24 -11.11 12.18 1.48
CA LEU A 24 -12.30 11.89 2.28
C LEU A 24 -11.90 11.13 3.56
N PRO A 25 -12.31 11.57 4.77
CA PRO A 25 -12.10 10.80 5.98
C PRO A 25 -13.24 9.77 6.11
N LEU A 26 -13.02 8.54 5.66
CA LEU A 26 -14.01 7.46 5.82
C LEU A 26 -13.75 6.63 7.11
N PRO A 27 -14.77 6.37 7.94
CA PRO A 27 -14.68 5.45 9.07
C PRO A 27 -14.78 3.98 8.63
N SER A 28 -13.81 3.18 9.10
CA SER A 28 -13.79 1.71 9.23
C SER A 28 -14.20 0.83 8.04
N PHE A 29 -13.57 1.04 6.89
CA PHE A 29 -12.91 -0.07 6.19
C PHE A 29 -11.43 0.30 6.10
N VAL A 30 -10.75 0.30 7.26
CA VAL A 30 -9.30 0.50 7.28
C VAL A 30 -8.69 -0.78 6.72
N GLY A 31 -8.60 -0.84 5.41
CA GLY A 31 -7.85 -1.87 4.71
C GLY A 31 -6.48 -1.94 5.33
N VAL A 32 -6.07 -3.16 5.72
CA VAL A 32 -4.77 -3.39 6.30
C VAL A 32 -3.71 -2.92 5.30
N ARG A 33 -2.83 -2.00 5.69
CA ARG A 33 -1.73 -1.54 4.81
C ARG A 33 -0.80 -2.72 4.51
N TRP A 34 -0.87 -3.22 3.29
CA TRP A 34 -0.02 -4.30 2.82
C TRP A 34 1.37 -3.78 2.46
N VAL A 35 2.41 -4.28 3.12
CA VAL A 35 3.79 -3.88 2.86
C VAL A 35 4.32 -4.64 1.64
N PRO A 36 4.84 -3.96 0.60
CA PRO A 36 5.52 -4.61 -0.51
C PRO A 36 6.76 -5.38 -0.06
N ASP A 37 7.07 -6.49 -0.73
CA ASP A 37 8.26 -7.31 -0.40
C ASP A 37 9.58 -6.55 -0.57
N SER A 38 9.63 -5.61 -1.52
CA SER A 38 10.77 -4.73 -1.78
C SER A 38 11.10 -3.82 -0.60
N ASP A 39 10.09 -3.48 0.21
CA ASP A 39 10.21 -2.47 1.25
C ASP A 39 10.58 -3.10 2.61
N CYS A 40 10.88 -4.40 2.63
CA CYS A 40 11.16 -5.14 3.85
C CYS A 40 12.30 -6.16 3.66
N GLU A 41 13.50 -5.79 4.08
CA GLU A 41 14.70 -6.64 4.02
C GLU A 41 14.83 -7.59 5.20
N GLN A 42 14.13 -7.31 6.31
CA GLN A 42 14.24 -8.03 7.57
C GLN A 42 12.87 -8.28 8.21
N CYS A 43 12.76 -9.38 8.96
CA CYS A 43 11.54 -9.72 9.69
C CYS A 43 11.11 -8.57 10.61
N THR A 44 9.86 -8.12 10.47
CA THR A 44 9.29 -7.03 11.27
C THR A 44 9.37 -7.29 12.78
N ALA A 45 9.27 -8.54 13.22
CA ALA A 45 9.28 -8.88 14.65
C ALA A 45 10.68 -9.12 15.22
N CYS A 46 11.54 -9.86 14.52
CA CYS A 46 12.82 -10.33 15.08
C CYS A 46 14.06 -9.78 14.36
N GLY A 47 13.90 -8.90 13.38
CA GLY A 47 15.01 -8.23 12.68
C GLY A 47 15.88 -9.12 11.81
N VAL A 48 15.58 -10.43 11.68
CA VAL A 48 16.40 -11.33 10.89
C VAL A 48 16.26 -11.02 9.40
N LEU A 49 17.40 -10.90 8.70
CA LEU A 49 17.43 -10.66 7.25
C LEU A 49 16.73 -11.80 6.48
N PHE A 50 15.93 -11.43 5.50
CA PHE A 50 15.40 -12.39 4.54
C PHE A 50 16.51 -12.85 3.58
N THR A 51 16.41 -14.10 3.15
CA THR A 51 17.36 -14.72 2.22
C THR A 51 16.60 -15.60 1.24
N LEU A 52 17.29 -16.22 0.27
CA LEU A 52 16.67 -17.19 -0.63
C LEU A 52 16.06 -18.40 0.10
N VAL A 53 16.51 -18.72 1.32
CA VAL A 53 15.94 -19.80 2.13
C VAL A 53 15.01 -19.28 3.24
N ARG A 54 15.27 -18.08 3.76
CA ARG A 54 14.39 -17.42 4.71
C ARG A 54 13.42 -16.51 3.98
N ARG A 55 12.28 -17.07 3.58
CA ARG A 55 11.25 -16.38 2.80
C ARG A 55 10.44 -15.39 3.64
N ARG A 56 9.87 -14.41 2.94
CA ARG A 56 8.94 -13.40 3.46
C ARG A 56 7.55 -14.00 3.63
N HIS A 57 6.85 -13.60 4.69
CA HIS A 57 5.46 -13.98 4.92
C HIS A 57 4.66 -12.81 5.47
N HIS A 58 3.55 -12.48 4.83
CA HIS A 58 2.66 -11.44 5.35
C HIS A 58 1.73 -11.93 6.45
N CYS A 59 1.50 -11.07 7.44
CA CYS A 59 0.38 -11.22 8.37
C CYS A 59 -0.89 -10.68 7.70
N ARG A 60 -1.95 -11.48 7.60
CA ARG A 60 -3.23 -11.05 7.00
C ARG A 60 -4.01 -10.08 7.89
N ASN A 61 -3.67 -10.01 9.16
CA ASN A 61 -4.26 -9.07 10.13
C ASN A 61 -3.60 -7.68 10.12
N CYS A 62 -2.26 -7.60 9.97
CA CYS A 62 -1.53 -6.32 10.08
C CYS A 62 -0.75 -5.90 8.82
N GLY A 63 -0.66 -6.77 7.79
CA GLY A 63 -0.10 -6.45 6.47
C GLY A 63 1.42 -6.37 6.40
N ARG A 64 2.11 -6.47 7.55
CA ARG A 64 3.58 -6.45 7.65
C ARG A 64 4.18 -7.83 7.31
N ILE A 65 5.49 -7.85 7.09
CA ILE A 65 6.24 -9.01 6.61
C ILE A 65 7.09 -9.64 7.74
N PHE A 66 7.03 -10.97 7.87
CA PHE A 66 7.64 -11.75 8.94
C PHE A 66 8.36 -12.99 8.40
N CYS A 67 9.27 -13.56 9.20
CA CYS A 67 9.81 -14.89 8.95
C CYS A 67 8.81 -15.99 9.35
N SER A 68 9.08 -17.23 8.96
CA SER A 68 8.19 -18.37 9.23
C SER A 68 7.92 -18.53 10.73
N ARG A 69 8.96 -18.38 11.56
CA ARG A 69 8.88 -18.48 13.02
C ARG A 69 8.03 -17.38 13.65
N CYS A 70 8.10 -16.15 13.17
CA CYS A 70 7.33 -15.02 13.73
C CYS A 70 5.89 -14.93 13.21
N SER A 71 5.50 -15.85 12.32
CA SER A 71 4.17 -15.90 11.71
C SER A 71 3.62 -17.32 11.60
N ALA A 72 4.01 -18.25 12.46
CA ALA A 72 3.70 -19.66 12.29
C ALA A 72 2.22 -20.02 12.58
N ASN A 73 1.46 -19.12 13.19
CA ASN A 73 0.06 -19.37 13.50
C ASN A 73 -0.90 -18.99 12.34
N SER A 74 -2.11 -19.54 12.38
CA SER A 74 -3.19 -19.19 11.45
C SER A 74 -4.56 -19.28 12.11
N LEU A 75 -5.44 -18.32 11.80
CA LEU A 75 -6.81 -18.22 12.32
C LEU A 75 -7.73 -17.56 11.26
N PRO A 76 -9.05 -17.81 11.26
CA PRO A 76 -9.97 -17.07 10.38
C PRO A 76 -10.04 -15.60 10.81
N LEU A 77 -10.22 -14.69 9.86
CA LEU A 77 -10.39 -13.26 10.10
C LEU A 77 -11.68 -12.78 9.41
N PRO A 78 -12.88 -13.10 9.95
CA PRO A 78 -14.16 -12.76 9.32
C PRO A 78 -14.34 -11.24 9.13
N GLU A 79 -13.87 -10.44 10.07
CA GLU A 79 -13.88 -8.97 10.00
C GLU A 79 -13.08 -8.40 8.82
N LEU A 80 -12.15 -9.19 8.27
CA LEU A 80 -11.35 -8.86 7.08
C LEU A 80 -11.74 -9.69 5.84
N GLY A 81 -12.85 -10.44 5.91
CA GLY A 81 -13.35 -11.27 4.80
C GLY A 81 -12.62 -12.60 4.61
N TYR A 82 -11.87 -13.08 5.60
CA TYR A 82 -11.21 -14.39 5.56
C TYR A 82 -11.97 -15.44 6.36
N ASP A 83 -12.85 -16.19 5.71
CA ASP A 83 -13.59 -17.30 6.33
C ASP A 83 -12.71 -18.51 6.66
N LYS A 84 -11.60 -18.67 5.94
CA LYS A 84 -10.61 -19.73 6.16
C LYS A 84 -9.47 -19.23 7.03
N LYS A 85 -8.78 -20.16 7.70
CA LYS A 85 -7.56 -19.85 8.46
C LYS A 85 -6.52 -19.17 7.57
N VAL A 86 -6.07 -17.99 7.97
CA VAL A 86 -5.00 -17.24 7.32
C VAL A 86 -3.87 -16.94 8.29
N ARG A 87 -2.67 -16.77 7.73
CA ARG A 87 -1.44 -16.54 8.48
C ARG A 87 -1.48 -15.22 9.24
N TYR A 88 -1.10 -15.23 10.52
CA TYR A 88 -0.94 -14.02 11.33
C TYR A 88 0.39 -14.03 12.13
N CYS A 89 0.80 -12.85 12.60
CA CYS A 89 2.03 -12.67 13.40
C CYS A 89 1.77 -12.72 14.91
N TYR A 90 2.78 -13.02 15.71
CA TYR A 90 2.66 -13.07 17.18
C TYR A 90 2.75 -11.71 17.89
N ASN A 91 3.21 -10.65 17.21
CA ASN A 91 3.27 -9.33 17.81
C ASN A 91 1.88 -8.69 17.79
N PHE A 92 1.28 -8.56 18.97
CA PHE A 92 0.16 -7.67 19.28
C PHE A 92 0.72 -6.40 19.92
#